data_AF-A0A662MIG4-F1
#
_entry.id   AF-A0A662MIG4-F1
#
_cell.length_a   1.000
_cell.length_b   1.000
_cell.length_c   1.000
_cell.angle_alpha   90.00
_cell.angle_beta   90.00
_cell.angle_gamma   90.00
#
_symmetry.space_group_name_H-M   'P 1'
#
loop_
_entity.id
_entity.type
_entity.pdbx_description
1 polymer ?
#
loop_
_entity_poly.entity_id
_entity_poly.type
_entity_poly.pdbx_seq_one_letter_code
_entity_poly.pdbx_strand_id
1 'polypeptide(L)'
;MDLFSAIIGFITGMVLTMIAMEYMLYRSQRNIIAKDWDLSGEKDLRICATSIGDVPIPYDTRLIVRKGSSVPPEISRRALVKETDNVNMNFALSEDRAYIFMGPISRGTPAVITTDESILEELDRVFRTLWETSEKHIYELSEVLDNIENFSGSFVKISGRLLNPELLRHGHEARLVLPNGKVISISISSDSRIDEIEILSLHGVFVEVEGLLKVSGGKILLEATSIRRI
;
A
#
# COMPACT_ATOMS: atom_id res chain seq x y z
N MET A 1 28.76 5.83 -61.79
CA MET A 1 27.93 5.54 -60.60
C MET A 1 26.94 6.67 -60.47
N ASP A 2 25.65 6.37 -60.47
CA ASP A 2 24.61 7.39 -60.38
C ASP A 2 24.59 8.02 -58.98
N LEU A 3 24.63 9.36 -58.94
CA LEU A 3 24.51 10.15 -57.72
C LEU A 3 23.29 9.72 -56.87
N PHE A 4 22.21 9.30 -57.55
CA PHE A 4 21.01 8.75 -56.92
C PHE A 4 21.26 7.46 -56.13
N SER A 5 22.09 6.55 -56.65
CA SER A 5 22.42 5.30 -55.94
C SER A 5 23.24 5.58 -54.68
N ALA A 6 24.14 6.57 -54.72
CA ALA A 6 24.91 6.98 -53.55
C ALA A 6 24.04 7.59 -52.45
N ILE A 7 23.05 8.42 -52.82
CA ILE A 7 22.12 9.04 -51.86
C ILE A 7 21.24 7.97 -51.20
N ILE A 8 20.70 7.03 -51.97
CA ILE A 8 19.86 5.94 -51.43
C ILE A 8 20.66 5.05 -50.48
N GLY A 9 21.90 4.70 -50.84
CA GLY A 9 22.79 3.94 -49.97
C GLY A 9 23.08 4.65 -48.65
N PHE A 10 23.29 5.97 -48.69
CA PHE A 10 23.55 6.77 -47.49
C PHE A 10 22.34 6.83 -46.54
N ILE A 11 21.14 7.09 -47.06
CA ILE A 11 19.92 7.12 -46.25
C ILE A 11 19.66 5.75 -45.62
N THR A 12 19.83 4.67 -46.39
CA THR A 12 19.63 3.30 -45.89
C THR A 12 20.64 2.95 -44.79
N GLY A 13 21.90 3.37 -44.95
CA GLY A 13 22.95 3.24 -43.93
C GLY A 13 22.63 4.02 -42.64
N MET A 14 22.12 5.26 -42.75
CA MET A 14 21.71 6.04 -41.56
C MET A 14 20.54 5.37 -40.82
N VAL A 15 19.54 4.87 -41.53
CA VAL A 15 18.39 4.21 -40.89
C VAL A 15 18.83 2.92 -40.18
N LEU A 16 19.65 2.10 -40.83
CA LEU A 16 20.16 0.86 -40.22
C LEU A 16 21.05 1.12 -38.99
N THR A 17 21.91 2.15 -39.04
CA THR A 17 22.75 2.51 -37.90
C THR A 17 21.93 3.06 -36.74
N MET A 18 20.87 3.83 -37.00
CA MET A 18 19.96 4.31 -35.96
C MET A 18 19.23 3.15 -35.26
N ILE A 19 18.69 2.20 -36.03
CA ILE A 19 18.05 0.99 -35.48
C ILE A 19 19.05 0.14 -34.67
N ALA A 20 20.26 -0.06 -35.19
CA ALA A 20 21.30 -0.83 -34.50
C ALA A 20 21.74 -0.16 -33.18
N MET A 21 21.84 1.17 -33.17
CA MET A 21 22.20 1.95 -31.99
C MET A 21 21.12 1.90 -30.92
N GLU A 22 19.84 2.02 -31.31
CA GLU A 22 18.70 1.90 -30.42
C GLU A 22 18.62 0.50 -29.82
N TYR A 23 18.80 -0.55 -30.64
CA TYR A 23 18.86 -1.94 -30.17
C TYR A 23 20.02 -2.20 -29.19
N MET A 24 21.19 -1.58 -29.43
CA MET A 24 22.36 -1.71 -28.55
C MET A 24 22.15 -1.00 -27.21
N LEU A 25 21.55 0.19 -27.21
CA LEU A 25 21.22 0.94 -26.00
C LEU A 25 20.14 0.21 -25.17
N TYR A 26 19.11 -0.34 -25.84
CA TYR A 26 18.05 -1.12 -25.19
C TYR A 26 18.57 -2.38 -24.48
N ARG A 27 19.69 -2.94 -24.94
CA ARG A 27 20.32 -4.14 -24.33
C ARG A 27 21.22 -3.80 -23.13
N SER A 28 21.72 -2.57 -23.03
CA SER A 28 22.77 -2.19 -22.08
C SER A 28 22.29 -1.93 -20.65
N GLN A 29 20.98 -1.87 -20.37
CA GLN A 29 20.46 -1.52 -19.04
C GLN A 29 19.50 -2.56 -18.44
N ARG A 30 19.48 -3.80 -18.95
CA ARG A 30 18.45 -4.77 -18.53
C ARG A 30 18.47 -5.11 -17.05
N ASN A 31 19.63 -5.14 -16.40
CA ASN A 31 19.77 -5.52 -15.00
C ASN A 31 20.95 -4.79 -14.34
N ILE A 32 20.68 -3.96 -13.34
CA ILE A 32 21.70 -3.26 -12.54
C ILE A 32 21.53 -3.70 -11.09
N ILE A 33 22.62 -4.13 -10.45
CA ILE A 33 22.61 -4.37 -9.00
C ILE A 33 22.93 -3.05 -8.30
N ALA A 34 22.01 -2.57 -7.48
CA ALA A 34 22.15 -1.32 -6.74
C ALA A 34 21.91 -1.54 -5.24
N LYS A 35 22.69 -0.86 -4.40
CA LYS A 35 22.42 -0.71 -2.96
C LYS A 35 21.74 0.61 -2.62
N ASP A 36 21.99 1.63 -3.45
CA ASP A 36 21.44 2.99 -3.32
C ASP A 36 20.30 3.17 -4.32
N TRP A 37 19.18 2.51 -4.06
CA TRP A 37 17.93 2.69 -4.79
C TRP A 37 17.01 3.63 -4.03
N ASP A 38 16.11 4.29 -4.75
CA ASP A 38 15.07 5.15 -4.18
C ASP A 38 13.75 4.87 -4.90
N LEU A 39 12.69 4.64 -4.12
CA LEU A 39 11.34 4.39 -4.62
C LEU A 39 10.48 5.65 -4.64
N SER A 40 10.95 6.75 -4.03
CA SER A 40 10.16 7.96 -3.81
C SER A 40 9.67 8.65 -5.08
N GLY A 41 10.41 8.51 -6.18
CA GLY A 41 10.11 9.12 -7.48
C GLY A 41 9.26 8.24 -8.41
N GLU A 42 8.95 7.02 -8.02
CA GLU A 42 8.22 6.07 -8.87
C GLU A 42 6.72 6.39 -8.92
N LYS A 43 6.08 6.08 -10.05
CA LYS A 43 4.62 6.22 -10.23
C LYS A 43 3.94 4.85 -10.25
N ASP A 44 2.70 4.80 -9.75
CA ASP A 44 1.88 3.58 -9.61
C ASP A 44 2.67 2.40 -9.02
N LEU A 45 3.36 2.69 -7.91
CA LEU A 45 4.26 1.73 -7.30
C LEU A 45 3.48 0.58 -6.65
N ARG A 46 3.83 -0.64 -7.05
CA ARG A 46 3.27 -1.90 -6.52
C ARG A 46 4.38 -2.66 -5.80
N ILE A 47 4.20 -2.92 -4.51
CA ILE A 47 5.22 -3.53 -3.66
C ILE A 47 4.72 -4.84 -3.10
N CYS A 48 5.53 -5.90 -3.22
CA CYS A 48 5.34 -7.16 -2.52
C CYS A 48 6.53 -7.37 -1.58
N ALA A 49 6.28 -7.54 -0.28
CA ALA A 49 7.35 -7.61 0.71
C ALA A 49 7.09 -8.66 1.79
N THR A 50 8.07 -9.52 2.05
CA THR A 50 8.04 -10.41 3.23
C THR A 50 8.16 -9.62 4.53
N SER A 51 8.81 -8.46 4.48
CA SER A 51 8.93 -7.48 5.57
C SER A 51 9.38 -6.15 4.96
N ILE A 52 8.87 -5.04 5.49
CA ILE A 52 9.16 -3.70 5.01
C ILE A 52 9.65 -2.82 6.16
N GLY A 53 10.80 -2.19 5.98
CA GLY A 53 11.37 -1.23 6.93
C GLY A 53 10.97 0.19 6.62
N ASP A 54 11.65 1.15 7.25
CA ASP A 54 11.47 2.57 6.99
C ASP A 54 12.09 2.96 5.63
N VAL A 55 11.25 2.97 4.60
CA VAL A 55 11.62 3.30 3.22
C VAL A 55 10.70 4.38 2.66
N PRO A 56 11.25 5.36 1.92
CA PRO A 56 10.43 6.41 1.32
C PRO A 56 9.62 5.82 0.17
N ILE A 57 8.29 5.92 0.27
CA ILE A 57 7.36 5.52 -0.79
C ILE A 57 6.48 6.70 -1.22
N PRO A 58 6.07 6.72 -2.51
CA PRO A 58 5.13 7.70 -3.03
C PRO A 58 3.70 7.44 -2.50
N TYR A 59 2.85 8.44 -2.66
CA TYR A 59 1.41 8.30 -2.36
C TYR A 59 0.75 7.33 -3.35
N ASP A 60 -0.38 6.76 -2.94
CA ASP A 60 -1.18 5.79 -3.70
C ASP A 60 -0.44 4.49 -4.07
N THR A 61 0.63 4.17 -3.32
CA THR A 61 1.35 2.91 -3.47
C THR A 61 0.46 1.73 -3.08
N ARG A 62 0.49 0.63 -3.81
CA ARG A 62 -0.19 -0.62 -3.43
C ARG A 62 0.83 -1.58 -2.82
N LEU A 63 0.65 -1.93 -1.56
CA LEU A 63 1.59 -2.75 -0.80
C LEU A 63 0.93 -4.05 -0.34
N ILE A 64 1.58 -5.17 -0.63
CA ILE A 64 1.25 -6.48 -0.06
C ILE A 64 2.40 -6.90 0.84
N VAL A 65 2.08 -7.18 2.11
CA VAL A 65 3.04 -7.68 3.08
C VAL A 65 2.70 -9.09 3.53
N ARG A 66 3.71 -9.83 4.01
CA ARG A 66 3.44 -11.09 4.70
C ARG A 66 2.64 -10.82 5.99
N LYS A 67 1.62 -11.63 6.25
CA LYS A 67 0.83 -11.55 7.48
C LYS A 67 1.71 -11.58 8.73
N GLY A 68 1.41 -10.72 9.70
CA GLY A 68 2.19 -10.57 10.93
C GLY A 68 3.49 -9.77 10.78
N SER A 69 3.79 -9.22 9.60
CA SER A 69 4.90 -8.30 9.43
C SER A 69 4.54 -6.92 9.98
N SER A 70 5.50 -6.28 10.66
CA SER A 70 5.36 -4.89 11.08
C SER A 70 5.44 -3.98 9.85
N VAL A 71 4.42 -3.16 9.64
CA VAL A 71 4.41 -2.10 8.62
C VAL A 71 4.56 -0.77 9.33
N PRO A 72 5.58 0.04 8.98
CA PRO A 72 5.73 1.37 9.56
C PRO A 72 4.47 2.23 9.33
N PRO A 73 4.00 3.00 10.33
CA PRO A 73 2.83 3.87 10.18
C PRO A 73 2.98 4.90 9.05
N GLU A 74 4.21 5.32 8.73
CA GLU A 74 4.44 6.26 7.64
C GLU A 74 4.07 5.67 6.27
N ILE A 75 4.27 4.38 6.10
CA ILE A 75 3.98 3.64 4.88
C ILE A 75 2.47 3.46 4.73
N SER A 76 1.75 3.11 5.79
CA SER A 76 0.29 2.94 5.68
C SER A 76 -0.49 4.21 5.43
N ARG A 77 0.08 5.38 5.76
CA ARG A 77 -0.52 6.68 5.38
C ARG A 77 -0.45 6.96 3.89
N ARG A 78 0.52 6.36 3.19
CA ARG A 78 0.80 6.62 1.77
C ARG A 78 0.42 5.46 0.87
N ALA A 79 0.28 4.26 1.43
CA ALA A 79 0.01 3.04 0.70
C ALA A 79 -1.30 2.39 1.13
N LEU A 80 -1.99 1.80 0.16
CA LEU A 80 -3.02 0.81 0.43
C LEU A 80 -2.35 -0.52 0.75
N VAL A 81 -2.44 -0.93 2.02
CA VAL A 81 -1.75 -2.11 2.55
C VAL A 81 -2.69 -3.30 2.64
N LYS A 82 -2.25 -4.43 2.09
CA LYS A 82 -2.87 -5.74 2.21
C LYS A 82 -1.90 -6.76 2.78
N GLU A 83 -2.42 -7.83 3.34
CA GLU A 83 -1.62 -8.91 3.92
C GLU A 83 -2.05 -10.30 3.41
N THR A 84 -1.07 -11.19 3.32
CA THR A 84 -1.29 -12.61 2.98
C THR A 84 -0.11 -13.46 3.44
N ASP A 85 -0.34 -14.74 3.73
CA ASP A 85 0.72 -15.70 4.07
C ASP A 85 1.57 -16.12 2.85
N ASN A 86 1.05 -15.89 1.64
CA ASN A 86 1.62 -16.37 0.38
C ASN A 86 2.75 -15.49 -0.17
N VAL A 87 3.17 -14.44 0.54
CA VAL A 87 4.28 -13.58 0.11
C VAL A 87 5.62 -14.27 0.37
N ASN A 88 6.31 -14.61 -0.71
CA ASN A 88 7.61 -15.30 -0.70
C ASN A 88 8.73 -14.54 -1.44
N MET A 89 8.43 -13.39 -2.04
CA MET A 89 9.37 -12.55 -2.78
C MET A 89 9.32 -11.11 -2.27
N ASN A 90 10.43 -10.39 -2.43
CA ASN A 90 10.53 -8.97 -2.14
C ASN A 90 10.79 -8.22 -3.43
N PHE A 91 9.81 -7.47 -3.91
CA PHE A 91 9.97 -6.64 -5.10
C PHE A 91 9.11 -5.38 -5.06
N ALA A 92 9.53 -4.37 -5.81
CA ALA A 92 8.73 -3.20 -6.13
C ALA A 92 8.67 -3.05 -7.64
N LEU A 93 7.50 -2.74 -8.17
CA LEU A 93 7.20 -2.66 -9.60
C LEU A 93 6.57 -1.30 -9.88
N SER A 94 7.18 -0.52 -10.76
CA SER A 94 6.59 0.70 -11.30
C SER A 94 6.12 0.45 -12.74
N GLU A 95 5.92 1.51 -13.52
CA GLU A 95 5.44 1.41 -14.90
C GLU A 95 6.53 0.90 -15.86
N ASP A 96 7.79 1.32 -15.66
CA ASP A 96 8.89 1.09 -16.62
C ASP A 96 9.99 0.16 -16.07
N ARG A 97 9.97 -0.15 -14.77
CA ARG A 97 11.02 -0.95 -14.13
C ARG A 97 10.52 -1.72 -12.90
N ALA A 98 11.32 -2.71 -12.51
CA ALA A 98 11.17 -3.44 -11.27
C ALA A 98 12.46 -3.42 -10.46
N TYR A 99 12.27 -3.51 -9.14
CA TYR A 99 13.31 -3.63 -8.12
C TYR A 99 13.09 -4.97 -7.42
N ILE A 100 14.02 -5.91 -7.59
CA ILE A 100 13.96 -7.23 -6.95
C ILE A 100 14.96 -7.25 -5.80
N PHE A 101 14.47 -7.28 -4.57
CA PHE A 101 15.30 -7.16 -3.37
C PHE A 101 15.81 -8.53 -2.91
N MET A 102 17.09 -8.59 -2.54
CA MET A 102 17.76 -9.80 -2.04
C MET A 102 17.43 -10.11 -0.56
N GLY A 103 16.44 -9.43 0.02
CA GLY A 103 16.05 -9.53 1.42
C GLY A 103 14.84 -8.64 1.74
N PRO A 104 14.54 -8.41 3.02
CA PRO A 104 13.51 -7.44 3.43
C PRO A 104 13.71 -6.07 2.78
N ILE A 105 12.61 -5.41 2.42
CA ILE A 105 12.68 -4.11 1.77
C ILE A 105 13.04 -3.05 2.82
N SER A 106 14.32 -2.70 2.88
CA SER A 106 14.86 -1.72 3.83
C SER A 106 16.07 -1.02 3.22
N ARG A 107 16.41 0.18 3.72
CA ARG A 107 17.59 0.92 3.25
C ARG A 107 18.85 0.05 3.30
N GLY A 108 19.62 0.06 2.23
CA GLY A 108 20.87 -0.71 2.11
C GLY A 108 20.68 -2.18 1.71
N THR A 109 19.45 -2.71 1.63
CA THR A 109 19.20 -4.03 1.05
C THR A 109 19.55 -3.99 -0.44
N PRO A 110 20.44 -4.87 -0.95
CA PRO A 110 20.73 -4.90 -2.39
C PRO A 110 19.49 -5.25 -3.21
N ALA A 111 19.33 -4.57 -4.34
CA ALA A 111 18.26 -4.83 -5.30
C ALA A 111 18.81 -5.01 -6.71
N VAL A 112 18.18 -5.88 -7.50
CA VAL A 112 18.34 -5.93 -8.95
C VAL A 112 17.28 -5.00 -9.54
N ILE A 113 17.72 -3.95 -10.22
CA ILE A 113 16.88 -3.05 -10.99
C ILE A 113 16.80 -3.57 -12.41
N THR A 114 15.61 -3.82 -12.91
CA THR A 114 15.39 -4.37 -14.26
C THR A 114 14.32 -3.63 -15.02
N THR A 115 14.51 -3.52 -16.33
CA THR A 115 13.53 -3.02 -17.30
C THR A 115 13.13 -4.11 -18.30
N ASP A 116 13.44 -5.38 -17.99
CA ASP A 116 13.11 -6.50 -18.87
C ASP A 116 11.61 -6.77 -18.83
N GLU A 117 10.94 -6.52 -19.95
CA GLU A 117 9.48 -6.65 -20.11
C GLU A 117 8.96 -8.02 -19.63
N SER A 118 9.69 -9.11 -19.90
CA SER A 118 9.25 -10.45 -19.46
C SER A 118 9.24 -10.59 -17.94
N ILE A 119 10.17 -9.94 -17.24
CA ILE A 119 10.22 -9.91 -15.78
C ILE A 119 9.12 -9.00 -15.24
N LEU A 120 8.91 -7.83 -15.85
CA LEU A 120 7.86 -6.89 -15.45
C LEU A 120 6.47 -7.54 -15.53
N GLU A 121 6.17 -8.23 -16.63
CA GLU A 121 4.90 -8.93 -16.82
C GLU A 121 4.68 -10.04 -15.79
N GLU A 122 5.71 -10.84 -15.51
CA GLU A 122 5.61 -11.92 -14.52
C GLU A 122 5.42 -11.37 -13.10
N LEU A 123 6.17 -10.33 -12.72
CA LEU A 123 6.02 -9.69 -11.41
C LEU A 123 4.65 -9.00 -11.26
N ASP A 124 4.13 -8.38 -12.32
CA ASP A 124 2.78 -7.81 -12.29
C ASP A 124 1.73 -8.91 -12.10
N ARG A 125 1.85 -10.02 -12.82
CA ARG A 125 0.94 -11.16 -12.68
C ARG A 125 0.96 -11.73 -11.27
N VAL A 126 2.14 -11.91 -10.69
CA VAL A 126 2.31 -12.35 -9.30
C VAL A 126 1.65 -11.35 -8.35
N PHE A 127 1.93 -10.05 -8.52
CA PHE A 127 1.37 -9.01 -7.69
C PHE A 127 -0.16 -9.00 -7.73
N ARG A 128 -0.76 -9.02 -8.92
CA ARG A 128 -2.23 -9.02 -9.09
C ARG A 128 -2.88 -10.23 -8.43
N THR A 129 -2.29 -11.42 -8.61
CA THR A 129 -2.79 -12.65 -8.00
C THR A 129 -2.80 -12.57 -6.47
N LEU A 130 -1.69 -12.07 -5.89
CA LEU A 130 -1.61 -11.83 -4.45
C LEU A 130 -2.56 -10.71 -4.02
N TRP A 131 -2.74 -9.66 -4.82
CA TRP A 131 -3.59 -8.53 -4.50
C TRP A 131 -5.06 -8.90 -4.41
N GLU A 132 -5.53 -9.76 -5.31
CA GLU A 132 -6.92 -10.24 -5.34
C GLU A 132 -7.23 -11.19 -4.18
N THR A 133 -6.24 -11.98 -3.74
CA THR A 133 -6.40 -13.00 -2.68
C THR A 133 -6.00 -12.52 -1.29
N SER A 134 -5.44 -11.31 -1.17
CA SER A 134 -4.99 -10.74 0.10
C SER A 134 -6.08 -9.98 0.84
N GLU A 135 -6.00 -10.05 2.17
CA GLU A 135 -6.89 -9.37 3.10
C GLU A 135 -6.37 -7.96 3.38
N LYS A 136 -7.24 -7.06 3.85
CA LYS A 136 -6.81 -5.72 4.25
C LYS A 136 -5.92 -5.85 5.49
N HIS A 137 -4.81 -5.12 5.53
CA HIS A 137 -4.00 -5.06 6.73
C HIS A 137 -4.70 -4.21 7.79
N ILE A 138 -4.89 -4.76 8.98
CA ILE A 138 -5.58 -4.13 10.10
C ILE A 138 -4.58 -3.92 11.24
N TYR A 139 -4.36 -2.67 11.64
CA TYR A 139 -3.50 -2.34 12.78
C TYR A 139 -4.24 -2.56 14.10
N GLU A 140 -3.76 -3.45 14.95
CA GLU A 140 -4.27 -3.60 16.31
C GLU A 140 -3.65 -2.55 17.24
N LEU A 141 -4.46 -1.58 17.69
CA LEU A 141 -4.01 -0.45 18.51
C LEU A 141 -4.33 -0.66 20.00
N SER A 142 -4.06 -1.84 20.53
CA SER A 142 -4.36 -2.17 21.94
C SER A 142 -3.51 -1.40 22.96
N GLU A 143 -2.28 -1.00 22.60
CA GLU A 143 -1.31 -0.40 23.54
C GLU A 143 -0.76 0.97 23.11
N VAL A 144 -0.81 1.32 21.82
CA VAL A 144 -0.21 2.55 21.26
C VAL A 144 -1.29 3.61 20.97
N LEU A 145 -1.94 4.08 22.03
CA LEU A 145 -3.10 5.00 21.92
C LEU A 145 -2.71 6.49 21.90
N ASP A 146 -1.50 6.83 22.34
CA ASP A 146 -1.07 8.23 22.49
C ASP A 146 -0.82 8.89 21.13
N ASN A 147 -0.48 8.11 20.11
CA ASN A 147 -0.14 8.57 18.76
C ASN A 147 -1.10 8.03 17.69
N ILE A 148 -2.36 7.79 18.04
CA ILE A 148 -3.38 7.27 17.13
C ILE A 148 -3.54 8.11 15.84
N GLU A 149 -3.27 9.42 15.91
CA GLU A 149 -3.31 10.33 14.76
C GLU A 149 -2.32 9.94 13.65
N ASN A 150 -1.23 9.26 14.00
CA ASN A 150 -0.25 8.75 13.04
C ASN A 150 -0.80 7.65 12.14
N PHE A 151 -1.92 7.02 12.50
CA PHE A 151 -2.58 5.97 11.73
C PHE A 151 -3.71 6.52 10.84
N SER A 152 -3.85 7.83 10.69
CA SER A 152 -4.86 8.44 9.80
C SER A 152 -4.72 7.89 8.37
N GLY A 153 -5.82 7.42 7.79
CA GLY A 153 -5.86 6.76 6.48
C GLY A 153 -5.64 5.24 6.53
N SER A 154 -5.31 4.67 7.69
CA SER A 154 -5.11 3.23 7.88
C SER A 154 -6.38 2.53 8.38
N PHE A 155 -6.52 1.25 8.05
CA PHE A 155 -7.50 0.38 8.71
C PHE A 155 -6.96 -0.04 10.07
N VAL A 156 -7.73 0.21 11.12
CA VAL A 156 -7.33 -0.02 12.50
C VAL A 156 -8.40 -0.82 13.23
N LYS A 157 -7.95 -1.54 14.25
CA LYS A 157 -8.76 -2.28 15.22
C LYS A 157 -8.46 -1.70 16.60
N ILE A 158 -9.48 -1.12 17.21
CA ILE A 158 -9.35 -0.39 18.47
C ILE A 158 -10.39 -0.91 19.45
N SER A 159 -9.96 -1.15 20.68
CA SER A 159 -10.85 -1.59 21.76
C SER A 159 -11.12 -0.44 22.73
N GLY A 160 -12.37 -0.29 23.13
CA GLY A 160 -12.78 0.76 24.05
C GLY A 160 -14.23 0.64 24.49
N ARG A 161 -14.66 1.57 25.33
CA ARG A 161 -16.04 1.63 25.82
C ARG A 161 -16.88 2.48 24.89
N LEU A 162 -17.94 1.91 24.32
CA LEU A 162 -18.86 2.64 23.44
C LEU A 162 -19.80 3.50 24.29
N LEU A 163 -19.92 4.78 23.99
CA LEU A 163 -20.82 5.73 24.64
C LEU A 163 -21.68 6.44 23.61
N ASN A 164 -22.88 6.82 24.05
CA ASN A 164 -23.87 7.62 23.31
C ASN A 164 -24.00 7.24 21.82
N PRO A 165 -24.39 5.99 21.50
CA PRO A 165 -24.80 5.68 20.14
C PRO A 165 -26.06 6.48 19.80
N GLU A 166 -25.96 7.39 18.84
CA GLU A 166 -27.05 8.22 18.34
C GLU A 166 -27.34 7.87 16.88
N LEU A 167 -28.63 7.85 16.52
CA LEU A 167 -29.09 7.65 15.16
C LEU A 167 -29.08 9.00 14.42
N LEU A 168 -28.30 9.09 13.34
CA LEU A 168 -28.29 10.22 12.43
C LEU A 168 -28.98 9.87 11.10
N ARG A 169 -29.31 10.88 10.30
CA ARG A 169 -29.99 10.70 9.00
C ARG A 169 -29.22 9.84 7.98
N HIS A 170 -27.93 9.61 8.20
CA HIS A 170 -27.04 8.91 7.27
C HIS A 170 -26.22 7.79 7.94
N GLY A 171 -26.64 7.31 9.11
CA GLY A 171 -25.93 6.27 9.86
C GLY A 171 -26.03 6.46 11.37
N HIS A 172 -25.19 5.77 12.12
CA HIS A 172 -25.04 5.98 13.56
C HIS A 172 -23.74 6.71 13.88
N GLU A 173 -23.79 7.65 14.80
CA GLU A 173 -22.59 8.18 15.45
C GLU A 173 -22.50 7.61 16.87
N ALA A 174 -21.30 7.22 17.28
CA ALA A 174 -21.03 6.82 18.65
C ALA A 174 -19.70 7.40 19.09
N ARG A 175 -19.43 7.37 20.40
CA ARG A 175 -18.13 7.77 20.95
C ARG A 175 -17.44 6.56 21.53
N LEU A 176 -16.21 6.29 21.09
CA LEU A 176 -15.35 5.27 21.71
C LEU A 176 -14.46 5.94 22.74
N VAL A 177 -14.60 5.56 24.00
CA VAL A 177 -13.67 5.96 25.07
C VAL A 177 -12.61 4.88 25.20
N LEU A 178 -11.38 5.26 24.91
CA LEU A 178 -10.23 4.37 24.98
C LEU A 178 -9.78 4.17 26.43
N PRO A 179 -9.01 3.11 26.73
CA PRO A 179 -8.44 2.88 28.06
C PRO A 179 -7.62 4.06 28.62
N ASN A 180 -6.97 4.84 27.76
CA ASN A 180 -6.22 6.04 28.16
C ASN A 180 -7.11 7.29 28.37
N GLY A 181 -8.44 7.15 28.27
CA GLY A 181 -9.40 8.25 28.42
C GLY A 181 -9.59 9.11 27.17
N LYS A 182 -8.83 8.88 26.08
CA LYS A 182 -9.01 9.57 24.80
C LYS A 182 -10.36 9.16 24.19
N VAL A 183 -11.06 10.11 23.57
CA VAL A 183 -12.37 9.88 22.97
C VAL A 183 -12.26 10.00 21.46
N ILE A 184 -12.76 8.99 20.74
CA ILE A 184 -12.81 8.93 19.29
C ILE A 184 -14.28 8.96 18.86
N SER A 185 -14.59 9.67 17.78
CA SER A 185 -15.92 9.60 17.16
C SER A 185 -15.97 8.41 16.22
N ILE A 186 -16.98 7.57 16.32
CA ILE A 186 -17.23 6.47 15.40
C ILE A 186 -18.39 6.86 14.51
N SER A 187 -18.21 6.75 13.20
CA SER A 187 -19.29 6.81 12.21
C SER A 187 -19.56 5.42 11.68
N ILE A 188 -20.79 4.96 11.78
CA ILE A 188 -21.26 3.67 11.29
C ILE A 188 -22.21 3.96 10.13
N SER A 189 -21.82 3.58 8.91
CA SER A 189 -22.69 3.74 7.74
C SER A 189 -23.89 2.79 7.83
N SER A 190 -25.06 3.22 7.36
CA SER A 190 -26.27 2.39 7.25
C SER A 190 -26.09 1.15 6.36
N ASP A 191 -25.10 1.15 5.47
CA ASP A 191 -24.73 0.00 4.62
C ASP A 191 -23.83 -1.03 5.32
N SER A 192 -23.44 -0.79 6.57
CA SER A 192 -22.63 -1.74 7.34
C SER A 192 -23.49 -2.94 7.78
N ARG A 193 -22.89 -4.13 7.85
CA ARG A 193 -23.56 -5.38 8.32
C ARG A 193 -23.88 -5.37 9.83
N ILE A 194 -23.93 -4.20 10.45
CA ILE A 194 -24.10 -4.06 11.88
C ILE A 194 -25.59 -3.81 12.11
N ASP A 195 -26.27 -4.75 12.78
CA ASP A 195 -27.70 -4.64 13.06
C ASP A 195 -27.97 -3.35 13.87
N GLU A 196 -28.79 -2.45 13.31
CA GLU A 196 -29.11 -1.13 13.89
C GLU A 196 -29.61 -1.22 15.34
N ILE A 197 -30.24 -2.35 15.69
CA ILE A 197 -30.80 -2.64 17.01
C ILE A 197 -29.70 -3.03 18.02
N GLU A 198 -28.61 -3.67 17.58
CA GLU A 198 -27.50 -4.05 18.46
C GLU A 198 -26.70 -2.82 18.89
N ILE A 199 -26.46 -1.83 18.01
CA ILE A 199 -25.60 -0.68 18.30
C ILE A 199 -26.10 0.12 19.51
N LEU A 200 -27.41 0.36 19.60
CA LEU A 200 -28.01 1.09 20.73
C LEU A 200 -27.85 0.33 22.05
N SER A 201 -27.84 -1.01 22.00
CA SER A 201 -27.64 -1.86 23.17
C SER A 201 -26.18 -1.91 23.66
N LEU A 202 -25.22 -1.48 22.84
CA LEU A 202 -23.80 -1.46 23.18
C LEU A 202 -23.38 -0.25 24.00
N HIS A 203 -24.30 0.65 24.38
CA HIS A 203 -23.99 1.76 25.26
C HIS A 203 -23.38 1.28 26.59
N GLY A 204 -22.20 1.82 26.91
CA GLY A 204 -21.45 1.49 28.11
C GLY A 204 -20.76 0.13 28.08
N VAL A 205 -20.79 -0.59 26.95
CA VAL A 205 -20.15 -1.90 26.77
C VAL A 205 -18.74 -1.73 26.21
N PHE A 206 -17.84 -2.64 26.57
CA PHE A 206 -16.51 -2.71 25.99
C PHE A 206 -16.60 -3.44 24.64
N VAL A 207 -16.10 -2.80 23.59
CA VAL A 207 -16.22 -3.26 22.22
C VAL A 207 -14.90 -3.15 21.50
N GLU A 208 -14.71 -4.01 20.52
CA GLU A 208 -13.68 -3.93 19.50
C GLU A 208 -14.29 -3.35 18.23
N VAL A 209 -13.66 -2.30 17.70
CA VAL A 209 -14.12 -1.61 16.50
C VAL A 209 -13.04 -1.67 15.43
N GLU A 210 -13.40 -2.21 14.27
CA GLU A 210 -12.54 -2.25 13.08
C GLU A 210 -13.08 -1.24 12.07
N GLY A 211 -12.20 -0.40 11.53
CA GLY A 211 -12.61 0.63 10.59
C GLY A 211 -11.47 1.45 10.01
N LEU A 212 -11.82 2.38 9.12
CA LEU A 212 -10.88 3.33 8.54
C LEU A 212 -10.74 4.54 9.48
N LEU A 213 -9.52 4.81 9.95
CA LEU A 213 -9.25 5.98 10.78
C LEU A 213 -9.08 7.22 9.90
N LYS A 214 -9.77 8.32 10.23
CA LYS A 214 -9.65 9.63 9.59
C LYS A 214 -9.41 10.71 10.63
N VAL A 215 -8.41 11.55 10.40
CA VAL A 215 -8.18 12.74 11.23
C VAL A 215 -8.52 13.98 10.40
N SER A 216 -9.50 14.75 10.86
CA SER A 216 -9.93 15.99 10.19
C SER A 216 -10.22 17.07 11.22
N GLY A 217 -9.58 18.24 11.06
CA GLY A 217 -9.80 19.39 11.95
C GLY A 217 -9.52 19.12 13.43
N GLY A 218 -8.53 18.26 13.75
CA GLY A 218 -8.19 17.88 15.12
C GLY A 218 -9.16 16.87 15.77
N LYS A 219 -10.17 16.40 15.03
CA LYS A 219 -11.06 15.31 15.46
C LYS A 219 -10.59 14.00 14.83
N ILE A 220 -10.64 12.94 15.63
CA ILE A 220 -10.38 11.57 15.19
C ILE A 220 -11.74 10.92 14.96
N LEU A 221 -11.95 10.49 13.72
CA LEU A 221 -13.13 9.78 13.25
C LEU A 221 -12.71 8.35 12.86
N LEU A 222 -13.49 7.36 13.27
CA LEU A 222 -13.34 5.98 12.85
C LEU A 222 -14.58 5.59 12.06
N GLU A 223 -14.41 5.35 10.76
CA GLU A 223 -15.48 4.82 9.91
C GLU A 223 -15.54 3.30 10.12
N ALA A 224 -16.42 2.88 11.01
CA ALA A 224 -16.51 1.49 11.44
C ALA A 224 -17.07 0.61 10.31
N THR A 225 -16.35 -0.46 10.03
CA THR A 225 -16.79 -1.55 9.15
C THR A 225 -17.31 -2.75 9.94
N SER A 226 -16.86 -2.91 11.18
CA SER A 226 -17.27 -4.00 12.07
C SER A 226 -17.16 -3.54 13.53
N ILE A 227 -18.11 -3.95 14.36
CA ILE A 227 -18.12 -3.73 15.81
C ILE A 227 -18.43 -5.07 16.47
N ARG A 228 -17.62 -5.47 17.45
CA ARG A 228 -17.81 -6.71 18.20
C ARG A 228 -17.74 -6.44 19.69
N ARG A 229 -18.61 -7.09 20.46
CA ARG A 229 -18.58 -7.04 21.92
C ARG A 229 -17.43 -7.90 22.45
N ILE A 230 -16.71 -7.40 23.46
CA ILE A 230 -15.68 -8.13 24.22
C ILE A 230 -16.23 -8.48 25.60
#